data_AF-A0A9P6BBI4-F1
#
_entry.id   AF-A0A9P6BBI4-F1
#
_cell.length_a   1.000
_cell.length_b   1.000
_cell.length_c   1.000
_cell.angle_alpha   90.00
_cell.angle_beta   90.00
_cell.angle_gamma   90.00
#
_symmetry.space_group_name_H-M   'P 1'
#
loop_
_entity.id
_entity.type
_entity.pdbx_description
1 polymer ?
#
loop_
_entity_poly.entity_id
_entity_poly.type
_entity_poly.pdbx_seq_one_letter_code
_entity_poly.pdbx_strand_id
1 'polypeptide(L)'
;MKGKKVAKTPLHVPPGFVLATATDGARYAAPDFMIPAAELAIEAEQMKQTLRAGQAAGCPFPHIYGSAVSMGDAPRIPCPPDPGLTERELLVLHAEVLALQNQLGISYKDAAHRLYLAEAKAAFVAAEVITSIRTMSSELDGGLQHIIRQGVAASDPNHMSVDK
;
A
#
# COMPACT_ATOMS: atom_id res chain seq x y z
N MET A 1 37.26 34.55 30.37
CA MET A 1 35.87 34.53 30.90
C MET A 1 35.50 33.07 31.21
N LYS A 2 35.32 32.72 32.49
CA LYS A 2 35.07 31.32 32.91
C LYS A 2 33.56 31.04 32.84
N GLY A 3 33.16 30.09 31.99
CA GLY A 3 31.77 29.68 31.81
C GLY A 3 31.19 29.05 33.09
N LYS A 4 30.08 29.62 33.56
CA LYS A 4 29.34 29.18 34.75
C LYS A 4 28.63 27.86 34.40
N LYS A 5 29.09 26.73 34.95
CA LYS A 5 28.43 25.43 34.79
C LYS A 5 27.09 25.48 35.53
N VAL A 6 25.99 25.49 34.77
CA VAL A 6 24.63 25.39 35.32
C VAL A 6 24.43 23.96 35.77
N ALA A 7 24.19 23.76 37.07
CA ALA A 7 23.87 22.46 37.64
C ALA A 7 22.55 21.96 37.04
N LYS A 8 22.57 20.82 36.33
CA LYS A 8 21.37 20.17 35.82
C LYS A 8 20.63 19.55 37.00
N THR A 9 19.45 20.08 37.31
CA THR A 9 18.52 19.49 38.28
C THR A 9 18.20 18.05 37.85
N PRO A 10 18.18 17.06 38.76
CA PRO A 10 17.83 15.69 38.43
C PRO A 10 16.40 15.64 37.87
N LEU A 11 16.26 15.12 36.65
CA LEU A 11 14.97 14.97 35.99
C LEU A 11 14.16 13.91 36.75
N HIS A 12 13.06 14.34 37.39
CA HIS A 12 12.19 13.43 38.13
C HIS A 12 11.36 12.61 37.14
N VAL A 13 11.55 11.29 37.14
CA VAL A 13 10.80 10.35 36.29
C VAL A 13 9.72 9.67 37.15
N PRO A 14 8.44 9.77 36.79
CA PRO A 14 7.36 9.11 37.52
C PRO A 14 7.47 7.57 37.49
N PRO A 15 6.94 6.87 38.50
CA PRO A 15 6.86 5.40 38.49
C PRO A 15 6.12 4.88 37.24
N GLY A 16 6.65 3.84 36.59
CA GLY A 16 6.09 3.27 35.36
C GLY A 16 6.56 3.93 34.05
N PHE A 17 7.45 4.93 34.14
CA PHE A 17 8.09 5.56 32.99
C PHE A 17 9.58 5.27 32.96
N VAL A 18 10.12 5.18 31.75
CA VAL A 18 11.54 4.95 31.47
C VAL A 18 12.03 6.10 30.58
N LEU A 19 13.27 6.53 30.79
CA LEU A 19 13.92 7.54 29.95
C LEU A 19 14.44 6.90 28.66
N ALA A 20 13.77 7.18 27.55
CA ALA A 20 14.23 6.82 26.21
C ALA A 20 15.01 7.99 25.58
N THR A 21 15.94 7.66 24.68
CA THR A 21 16.73 8.65 23.94
C THR A 21 16.29 8.63 22.48
N ALA A 22 15.88 9.78 21.94
CA ALA A 22 15.51 9.92 20.54
C ALA A 22 16.76 10.00 19.65
N THR A 23 16.56 9.89 18.34
CA THR A 23 17.61 9.96 17.32
C THR A 23 18.33 11.31 17.29
N ASP A 24 17.71 12.36 17.83
CA ASP A 24 18.26 13.71 18.00
C ASP A 24 19.08 13.88 19.29
N GLY A 25 19.17 12.85 20.13
CA GLY A 25 19.83 12.87 21.43
C GLY A 25 18.99 13.48 22.57
N ALA A 26 17.74 13.88 22.31
CA ALA A 26 16.82 14.32 23.33
C ALA A 26 16.35 13.13 24.19
N ARG A 27 16.19 13.37 25.49
CA ARG A 27 15.69 12.35 26.42
C ARG A 27 14.24 12.63 26.76
N TYR A 28 13.38 11.64 26.62
CA TYR A 28 11.96 11.72 26.93
C TYR A 28 11.54 10.58 27.85
N ALA A 29 10.56 10.82 28.71
CA ALA A 29 9.97 9.78 29.55
C ALA A 29 8.85 9.10 28.76
N ALA A 30 8.96 7.80 28.55
CA ALA A 30 7.95 6.98 27.90
C ALA A 30 7.41 5.92 28.87
N PRO A 31 6.13 5.55 28.81
CA PRO A 31 5.61 4.42 29.60
C PRO A 31 6.35 3.13 29.25
N ASP A 32 6.68 2.33 30.26
CA ASP A 32 7.48 1.11 30.12
C ASP A 32 6.86 0.11 29.10
N PHE A 33 5.54 -0.04 29.12
CA PHE A 33 4.82 -0.95 28.22
C PHE A 33 4.91 -0.57 26.72
N MET A 34 5.29 0.67 26.39
CA MET A 34 5.42 1.12 25.00
C MET A 34 6.80 0.80 24.41
N ILE A 35 7.81 0.53 25.24
CA ILE A 35 9.18 0.31 24.78
C ILE A 35 9.30 -0.86 23.80
N PRO A 36 8.74 -2.06 24.08
CA PRO A 36 8.85 -3.18 23.15
C PRO A 36 8.22 -2.90 21.78
N ALA A 37 7.11 -2.14 21.74
CA ALA A 37 6.46 -1.78 20.50
C ALA A 37 7.27 -0.74 19.70
N ALA A 38 7.89 0.21 20.39
CA ALA A 38 8.76 1.21 19.77
C ALA A 38 10.04 0.57 19.20
N GLU A 39 10.67 -0.36 19.93
CA GLU A 39 11.83 -1.12 19.46
C GLU A 39 11.50 -1.92 18.19
N LEU A 40 10.38 -2.64 18.20
CA LEU A 40 9.92 -3.41 17.04
C LEU A 40 9.64 -2.54 15.81
N ALA A 41 9.06 -1.35 16.01
CA ALA A 41 8.85 -0.40 14.93
C ALA A 41 10.15 0.15 14.34
N ILE A 42 11.15 0.42 15.19
CA ILE A 42 12.48 0.88 14.76
C ILE A 42 13.19 -0.22 13.95
N GLU A 43 13.16 -1.46 14.44
CA GLU A 43 13.75 -2.61 13.72
C GLU A 43 13.08 -2.82 12.35
N ALA A 44 11.75 -2.75 12.30
CA ALA A 44 11.01 -2.88 11.04
C ALA A 44 11.39 -1.80 10.02
N GLU A 45 11.55 -0.55 10.47
CA GLU A 45 11.93 0.54 9.56
C GLU A 45 13.40 0.43 9.12
N GLN A 46 14.31 -0.01 10.01
CA GLN A 46 15.70 -0.30 9.64
C GLN A 46 15.78 -1.44 8.61
N MET A 47 15.00 -2.51 8.79
CA MET A 47 14.92 -3.62 7.84
C MET A 47 14.35 -3.17 6.49
N LYS A 48 13.36 -2.28 6.50
CA LYS A 48 12.82 -1.69 5.28
C LYS A 48 13.85 -0.80 4.57
N GLN A 49 14.68 -0.08 5.32
CA GLN A 49 15.76 0.73 4.75
C GLN A 49 16.87 -0.14 4.15
N THR A 50 17.24 -1.26 4.76
CA THR A 50 18.23 -2.19 4.17
C THR A 50 17.70 -2.83 2.89
N LEU A 51 16.42 -3.22 2.85
CA LEU A 51 15.78 -3.72 1.63
C LEU A 51 15.73 -2.66 0.52
N ARG A 52 15.40 -1.41 0.86
CA ARG A 52 15.42 -0.28 -0.10
C ARG A 52 16.83 0.03 -0.60
N ALA A 53 17.84 -0.03 0.27
CA ALA A 53 19.23 0.17 -0.12
C ALA A 53 19.73 -0.95 -1.04
N GLY A 54 19.31 -2.21 -0.79
CA GLY A 54 19.56 -3.34 -1.68
C GLY A 54 18.90 -3.22 -3.06
N GLN A 55 17.74 -2.57 -3.15
CA GLN A 55 17.11 -2.23 -4.43
C GLN A 55 17.82 -1.09 -5.19
N ALA A 56 18.48 -0.16 -4.48
CA ALA A 56 19.21 0.94 -5.09
C ALA A 56 20.65 0.55 -5.52
N ALA A 57 21.24 -0.44 -4.85
CA ALA A 57 22.51 -1.04 -5.25
C ALA A 57 22.26 -2.03 -6.40
N GLY A 58 22.15 -1.48 -7.61
CA GLY A 58 21.80 -2.16 -8.85
C GLY A 58 22.21 -3.64 -8.90
N CYS A 59 21.21 -4.51 -8.85
CA CYS A 59 21.34 -5.84 -9.41
C CYS A 59 21.89 -5.69 -10.84
N PRO A 60 22.99 -6.38 -11.20
CA PRO A 60 23.54 -6.36 -12.56
C PRO A 60 22.72 -7.27 -13.48
N PHE A 61 21.41 -7.37 -13.25
CA PHE A 61 20.50 -7.91 -14.24
C PHE A 61 20.02 -6.70 -15.03
N PRO A 62 20.47 -6.51 -16.28
CA PRO A 62 19.76 -5.63 -17.18
C PRO A 62 18.37 -6.26 -17.34
N HIS A 63 17.41 -5.82 -16.51
CA HIS A 63 16.03 -5.90 -16.90
C HIS A 63 15.97 -5.11 -18.19
N ILE A 64 15.88 -5.86 -19.28
CA ILE A 64 15.52 -5.37 -20.60
C ILE A 64 14.16 -4.70 -20.38
N TYR A 65 14.16 -3.41 -20.08
CA TYR A 65 12.96 -2.60 -20.04
C TYR A 65 12.47 -2.53 -21.48
N GLY A 66 11.67 -3.52 -21.86
CA GLY A 66 10.89 -3.49 -23.08
C GLY A 66 10.09 -2.20 -23.09
N SER A 67 10.09 -1.53 -24.25
CA SER A 67 9.31 -0.33 -24.53
C SER A 67 7.90 -0.45 -23.94
N ALA A 68 7.47 0.56 -23.18
CA ALA A 68 6.12 0.62 -22.62
C ALA A 68 5.08 0.26 -23.70
N VAL A 69 4.33 -0.82 -23.45
CA VAL A 69 3.33 -1.29 -24.40
C VAL A 69 2.13 -0.36 -24.30
N SER A 70 1.80 0.31 -25.41
CA SER A 70 0.60 1.14 -25.49
C SER A 70 -0.63 0.24 -25.59
N MET A 71 -1.46 0.20 -24.55
CA MET A 71 -2.80 -0.43 -24.62
C MET A 71 -3.88 0.64 -24.86
N GLY A 72 -4.72 0.43 -25.88
CA GLY A 72 -5.98 1.15 -26.12
C GLY A 72 -5.95 2.32 -27.13
N ASP A 73 -7.13 2.64 -27.66
CA ASP A 73 -7.41 3.80 -28.52
C ASP A 73 -7.72 5.04 -27.66
N ALA A 74 -6.64 5.66 -27.14
CA ALA A 74 -6.57 6.99 -26.52
C ALA A 74 -7.52 7.32 -25.33
N PRO A 75 -7.01 7.88 -24.20
CA PRO A 75 -5.61 8.19 -23.90
C PRO A 75 -4.83 6.92 -23.53
N ARG A 76 -3.65 6.73 -24.16
CA ARG A 76 -2.80 5.56 -23.94
C ARG A 76 -2.26 5.58 -22.52
N ILE A 77 -2.69 4.64 -21.70
CA ILE A 77 -2.12 4.43 -20.36
C ILE A 77 -0.78 3.71 -20.58
N PRO A 78 0.37 4.32 -20.23
CA PRO A 78 1.65 3.62 -20.30
C PRO A 78 1.64 2.54 -19.22
N CYS A 79 1.40 1.29 -19.63
CA CYS A 79 1.56 0.16 -18.73
C CYS A 79 3.06 -0.16 -18.61
N PRO A 80 3.59 -0.33 -17.38
CA PRO A 80 4.93 -0.84 -17.20
C PRO A 80 5.05 -2.22 -17.88
N PRO A 81 6.23 -2.59 -18.38
CA PRO A 81 6.44 -3.93 -18.90
C PRO A 81 6.14 -4.95 -17.80
N ASP A 82 5.44 -6.03 -18.17
CA ASP A 82 5.13 -7.12 -17.24
C ASP A 82 6.44 -7.70 -16.70
N PRO A 83 6.73 -7.57 -15.40
CA PRO A 83 7.96 -8.11 -14.85
C PRO A 83 7.95 -9.63 -15.05
N GLY A 84 9.03 -10.17 -15.60
CA GLY A 84 9.19 -11.61 -15.71
C GLY A 84 9.13 -12.26 -14.32
N LEU A 85 8.57 -13.48 -14.26
CA LEU A 85 8.50 -14.25 -13.01
C LEU A 85 9.89 -14.46 -12.42
N THR A 86 10.00 -14.26 -11.11
CA THR A 86 11.21 -14.57 -10.36
C THR A 86 11.41 -16.09 -10.27
N GLU A 87 12.65 -16.53 -10.05
CA GLU A 87 12.97 -17.96 -9.88
C GLU A 87 12.17 -18.60 -8.73
N ARG A 88 11.95 -17.85 -7.65
CA ARG A 88 11.12 -18.30 -6.52
C ARG A 88 9.67 -18.56 -6.95
N GLU A 89 9.07 -17.66 -7.71
CA GLU A 89 7.69 -17.83 -8.21
C GLU A 89 7.58 -19.02 -9.17
N LEU A 90 8.58 -19.22 -10.02
CA LEU A 90 8.63 -20.40 -10.90
C LEU A 90 8.69 -21.71 -10.11
N LEU A 91 9.50 -21.77 -9.04
CA LEU A 91 9.57 -22.96 -8.18
C LEU A 91 8.26 -23.22 -7.43
N VAL A 92 7.58 -22.16 -6.97
CA VAL A 92 6.27 -22.27 -6.33
C VAL A 92 5.23 -22.80 -7.33
N LEU A 93 5.14 -22.21 -8.53
CA LEU A 93 4.22 -22.67 -9.57
C LEU A 93 4.49 -24.14 -9.94
N HIS A 94 5.77 -24.52 -10.05
CA HIS A 94 6.12 -25.92 -10.32
C HIS A 94 5.64 -26.86 -9.21
N ALA A 95 5.83 -26.49 -7.94
CA ALA A 95 5.37 -27.26 -6.79
C ALA A 95 3.84 -27.40 -6.78
N GLU A 96 3.10 -26.35 -7.13
CA GLU A 96 1.64 -26.38 -7.24
C GLU A 96 1.16 -27.30 -8.37
N VAL A 97 1.82 -27.23 -9.54
CA VAL A 97 1.49 -28.13 -10.65
C VAL A 97 1.74 -29.58 -10.27
N LEU A 98 2.87 -29.88 -9.59
CA LEU A 98 3.15 -31.23 -9.08
C LEU A 98 2.13 -31.68 -8.04
N ALA A 99 1.73 -30.79 -7.13
CA ALA A 99 0.70 -31.11 -6.14
C ALA A 99 -0.63 -31.48 -6.81
N LEU A 100 -1.06 -30.70 -7.81
CA LEU A 100 -2.29 -30.95 -8.57
C LEU A 100 -2.19 -32.22 -9.43
N GLN A 101 -1.01 -32.47 -10.01
CA GLN A 101 -0.69 -33.69 -10.74
C GLN A 101 -0.84 -34.93 -9.85
N ASN A 102 -0.22 -34.91 -8.67
CA ASN A 102 -0.27 -36.01 -7.70
C ASN A 102 -1.69 -36.23 -7.14
N GLN A 103 -2.44 -35.14 -6.91
CA GLN A 103 -3.80 -35.20 -6.38
C GLN A 103 -4.80 -35.80 -7.37
N LEU A 104 -4.67 -35.47 -8.67
CA LEU A 104 -5.66 -35.84 -9.69
C LEU A 104 -5.19 -36.99 -10.60
N GLY A 105 -3.91 -37.37 -10.54
CA GLY A 105 -3.33 -38.38 -11.42
C GLY A 105 -3.31 -37.99 -12.90
N ILE A 106 -3.28 -36.69 -13.21
CA ILE A 106 -3.30 -36.17 -14.59
C ILE A 106 -1.90 -35.87 -15.11
N SER A 107 -1.77 -35.52 -16.40
CA SER A 107 -0.48 -35.10 -16.95
C SER A 107 -0.05 -33.73 -16.40
N TYR A 108 1.27 -33.49 -16.31
CA TYR A 108 1.81 -32.20 -15.89
C TYR A 108 1.26 -31.04 -16.75
N LYS A 109 1.15 -31.26 -18.07
CA LYS A 109 0.59 -30.29 -19.02
C LYS A 109 -0.86 -29.92 -18.69
N ASP A 110 -1.69 -30.92 -18.38
CA ASP A 110 -3.09 -30.68 -18.03
C ASP A 110 -3.23 -30.02 -16.65
N ALA A 111 -2.39 -30.39 -15.70
CA ALA A 111 -2.33 -29.75 -14.39
C ALA A 111 -1.96 -28.27 -14.50
N ALA A 112 -0.90 -27.94 -15.26
CA ALA A 112 -0.50 -26.56 -15.51
C ALA A 112 -1.59 -25.76 -16.25
N HIS A 113 -2.22 -26.35 -17.26
CA HIS A 113 -3.33 -25.71 -17.97
C HIS A 113 -4.53 -25.42 -17.05
N ARG A 114 -4.85 -26.34 -16.13
CA ARG A 114 -5.94 -26.14 -15.17
C ARG A 114 -5.62 -25.04 -14.16
N LEU A 115 -4.38 -25.00 -13.66
CA LEU A 115 -3.90 -23.92 -12.78
C LEU A 115 -4.05 -22.56 -13.49
N TYR A 116 -3.58 -22.47 -14.74
CA TYR A 116 -3.72 -21.27 -15.57
C TYR A 116 -5.18 -20.83 -15.75
N LEU A 117 -6.08 -21.75 -16.09
CA LEU A 117 -7.50 -21.41 -16.26
C LEU A 117 -8.16 -20.99 -14.94
N ALA A 118 -7.76 -21.58 -13.82
CA ALA A 118 -8.28 -21.20 -12.51
C ALA A 118 -7.89 -19.75 -12.18
N GLU A 119 -6.62 -19.41 -12.38
CA GLU A 119 -6.10 -18.07 -12.14
C GLU A 119 -6.71 -17.03 -13.09
N ALA A 120 -6.80 -17.36 -14.38
CA ALA A 120 -7.43 -16.49 -15.38
C ALA A 120 -8.90 -16.18 -15.04
N LYS A 121 -9.64 -17.17 -14.52
CA LYS A 121 -11.01 -16.96 -14.04
C LYS A 121 -11.06 -16.08 -12.79
N ALA A 122 -10.14 -16.29 -11.84
CA ALA A 122 -10.05 -15.45 -10.64
C ALA A 122 -9.77 -13.98 -11.01
N ALA A 123 -8.85 -13.74 -11.94
CA ALA A 123 -8.56 -12.40 -12.46
C ALA A 123 -9.77 -11.76 -13.15
N PHE A 124 -10.55 -12.53 -13.92
CA PHE A 124 -11.78 -12.04 -14.54
C PHE A 124 -12.82 -11.61 -13.51
N VAL A 125 -13.06 -12.42 -12.47
CA VAL A 125 -13.99 -12.09 -11.39
C VAL A 125 -13.54 -10.83 -10.64
N ALA A 126 -12.24 -10.69 -10.37
CA ALA A 126 -11.70 -9.50 -9.74
C ALA A 126 -11.93 -8.24 -10.59
N ALA A 127 -11.76 -8.33 -11.92
CA ALA A 127 -12.01 -7.22 -12.83
C ALA A 127 -13.50 -6.81 -12.85
N GLU A 128 -14.42 -7.78 -12.79
CA GLU A 128 -15.86 -7.54 -12.69
C GLU A 128 -16.20 -6.80 -11.39
N VAL A 129 -15.67 -7.26 -10.25
CA VAL A 129 -15.87 -6.60 -8.94
C VAL A 129 -15.37 -5.16 -8.95
N ILE A 130 -14.18 -4.91 -9.52
CA ILE A 130 -13.63 -3.54 -9.65
C ILE A 130 -14.58 -2.67 -10.49
N THR A 131 -15.13 -3.23 -11.57
CA THR A 131 -16.08 -2.52 -12.43
C THR A 131 -17.36 -2.18 -11.66
N SER A 132 -17.92 -3.12 -10.91
CA SER A 132 -19.11 -2.87 -10.08
C SER A 132 -18.87 -1.81 -9.01
N ILE A 133 -17.72 -1.85 -8.33
CA ILE A 133 -17.33 -0.84 -7.33
C ILE A 133 -17.24 0.54 -8.00
N ARG A 134 -16.63 0.63 -9.18
CA ARG A 134 -16.51 1.88 -9.92
C ARG A 134 -17.88 2.45 -10.30
N THR A 135 -18.82 1.61 -10.71
CA THR A 135 -20.19 2.02 -11.00
C THR A 135 -20.89 2.57 -9.76
N MET A 136 -20.83 1.84 -8.63
CA MET A 136 -21.43 2.30 -7.37
C MET A 136 -20.85 3.65 -6.90
N SER A 137 -19.53 3.84 -6.99
CA SER A 137 -18.90 5.12 -6.65
C SER A 137 -19.41 6.26 -7.54
N SER A 138 -19.58 6.01 -8.84
CA SER A 138 -20.09 7.04 -9.77
C SER A 138 -21.55 7.43 -9.50
N GLU A 139 -22.39 6.49 -9.06
CA GLU A 139 -23.77 6.73 -8.67
C GLU A 139 -23.87 7.53 -7.37
N LEU A 140 -23.04 7.19 -6.38
CA LEU A 140 -22.95 7.93 -5.11
C LEU A 140 -22.49 9.37 -5.33
N ASP A 141 -21.47 9.59 -6.17
CA ASP A 141 -21.00 10.92 -6.54
C ASP A 141 -22.10 11.72 -7.24
N GLY A 142 -22.83 11.09 -8.18
CA GLY A 142 -23.99 11.69 -8.84
C GLY A 142 -25.10 12.09 -7.86
N GLY A 143 -25.40 11.23 -6.89
CA GLY A 143 -26.40 11.48 -5.84
C GLY A 143 -26.01 12.64 -4.92
N LEU A 144 -24.75 12.72 -4.51
CA LEU A 144 -24.23 13.82 -3.70
C LEU A 144 -24.31 15.16 -4.45
N GLN A 145 -23.92 15.18 -5.73
CA GLN A 145 -24.03 16.38 -6.57
C GLN A 145 -25.48 16.86 -6.71
N HIS A 146 -26.42 15.92 -6.85
CA HIS A 146 -27.84 16.24 -6.91
C HIS A 146 -28.36 16.87 -5.61
N ILE A 147 -28.00 16.31 -4.45
CA ILE A 147 -28.37 16.85 -3.12
C ILE A 147 -27.79 18.24 -2.92
N ILE A 148 -26.51 18.45 -3.23
CA ILE A 148 -25.86 19.77 -3.13
C ILE A 148 -26.59 20.79 -4.00
N ARG A 149 -26.93 20.41 -5.25
CA ARG A 149 -27.65 21.31 -6.17
C ARG A 149 -29.05 21.68 -5.67
N GLN A 150 -29.79 20.73 -5.11
CA GLN A 150 -31.12 21.00 -4.52
C GLN A 150 -31.02 21.91 -3.29
N GLY A 151 -30.02 21.70 -2.42
CA GLY A 151 -29.78 22.56 -1.26
C GLY A 151 -29.44 24.00 -1.61
N VAL A 152 -28.62 24.22 -2.65
CA VAL A 152 -28.28 25.57 -3.14
C VAL A 152 -29.50 26.27 -3.74
N ALA A 153 -30.33 25.56 -4.52
CA ALA A 153 -31.55 26.14 -5.10
C ALA A 153 -32.60 26.54 -4.05
N ALA A 154 -32.68 25.81 -2.93
CA ALA A 154 -33.59 26.13 -1.83
C ALA A 154 -33.11 27.30 -0.95
N SER A 155 -31.84 27.67 -1.02
CA SER A 155 -31.23 28.69 -0.16
C SER A 155 -31.07 30.06 -0.84
N ASP A 156 -31.69 30.27 -2.01
CA ASP A 156 -31.60 31.54 -2.74
C ASP A 156 -32.46 32.62 -2.04
N PRO A 157 -31.88 33.57 -1.28
CA PRO A 157 -32.62 34.45 -0.38
C PRO A 157 -33.25 35.66 -1.09
N ASN A 158 -33.12 35.75 -2.42
CA ASN A 158 -33.52 36.93 -3.18
C ASN A 158 -35.01 37.00 -3.54
N HIS A 159 -35.85 36.12 -2.99
CA HIS A 159 -37.31 36.28 -3.04
C HIS A 159 -37.84 37.09 -1.86
N MET A 160 -37.15 38.17 -1.45
CA MET A 160 -37.78 39.21 -0.64
C MET A 160 -38.72 40.01 -1.55
N SER A 161 -39.99 39.64 -1.50
CA SER A 161 -41.11 40.42 -2.02
C SER A 161 -40.96 41.87 -1.58
N VAL A 162 -40.62 42.73 -2.54
CA VAL A 162 -40.83 44.18 -2.42
C VAL A 162 -42.32 44.40 -2.64
N ASP A 163 -43.12 44.08 -1.62
CA ASP A 163 -44.50 44.54 -1.54
C ASP A 163 -44.45 46.02 -1.18
N LYS A 164 -44.85 46.85 -2.15
CA LYS A 164 -45.07 48.30 -2.01
C LYS A 164 -46.54 48.58 -1.70
#